data_AF-A0A1I0UDR8-F1
#
_entry.id   AF-A0A1I0UDR8-F1
#
_cell.length_a   1.000
_cell.length_b   1.000
_cell.length_c   1.000
_cell.angle_alpha   90.00
_cell.angle_beta   90.00
_cell.angle_gamma   90.00
#
_symmetry.space_group_name_H-M   'P 1'
#
loop_
_entity.id
_entity.type
_entity.pdbx_description
1 polymer ?
#
loop_
_entity_poly.entity_id
_entity_poly.type
_entity_poly.pdbx_seq_one_letter_code
_entity_poly.pdbx_strand_id
1 'polypeptide(L)' 'MLIVETIAKIRRLHFTEGKGIKTICRDLKLSKKVVRKVIRTGITEFTYSRTVQPRPKLG' A
#
# COMPACT_ATOMS: atom_id res chain seq x y z
N MET A 1 -0.72 -2.54 8.51
CA MET A 1 -1.88 -2.50 7.59
C MET A 1 -1.84 -1.16 6.87
N LEU A 2 -2.14 -1.11 5.57
CA LEU A 2 -2.36 0.16 4.88
C LEU A 2 -3.85 0.47 4.98
N ILE A 3 -4.18 1.62 5.56
CA ILE A 3 -5.56 2.04 5.80
C ILE A 3 -6.18 2.46 4.46
N VAL A 4 -7.49 2.24 4.30
CA VAL A 4 -8.29 2.58 3.11
C VAL A 4 -8.03 4.02 2.65
N GLU A 5 -7.88 4.96 3.58
CA GLU A 5 -7.58 6.38 3.31
C GLU A 5 -6.30 6.58 2.49
N THR A 6 -5.25 5.83 2.80
CA THR A 6 -3.96 5.96 2.11
C THR A 6 -4.05 5.41 0.69
N ILE A 7 -4.77 4.31 0.51
CA ILE A 7 -5.03 3.70 -0.80
C ILE A 7 -5.85 4.67 -1.67
N ALA A 8 -6.89 5.27 -1.11
CA ALA A 8 -7.70 6.28 -1.79
C ALA A 8 -6.86 7.51 -2.21
N LYS A 9 -5.99 7.99 -1.31
CA LYS A 9 -5.09 9.12 -1.59
C LYS A 9 -4.12 8.82 -2.73
N ILE A 10 -3.49 7.62 -2.74
CA ILE A 10 -2.63 7.18 -3.85
C ILE A 10 -3.39 7.17 -5.18
N ARG A 11 -4.62 6.61 -5.18
CA ARG A 11 -5.44 6.52 -6.39
C ARG A 11 -5.83 7.90 -6.91
N ARG A 12 -6.24 8.82 -6.03
CA ARG A 12 -6.59 10.20 -6.40
C ARG A 12 -5.41 10.96 -6.99
N LEU A 13 -4.25 10.89 -6.33
CA LEU A 13 -3.02 11.53 -6.82
C LEU A 13 -2.62 11.00 -8.21
N HIS A 14 -2.82 9.71 -8.47
CA HIS A 14 -2.40 9.12 -9.74
C HIS A 14 -3.44 9.32 -10.87
N PHE A 15 -4.70 8.96 -10.63
CA PHE A 15 -5.74 8.96 -11.67
C PHE A 15 -6.44 10.31 -11.83
N THR A 16 -6.58 11.08 -10.76
CA THR A 16 -7.24 12.41 -10.83
C THR A 16 -6.23 13.51 -11.08
N GLU A 17 -5.12 13.53 -10.34
CA GLU A 17 -4.11 14.60 -10.45
C GLU A 17 -2.98 14.27 -11.46
N GLY A 18 -2.95 13.06 -12.01
CA GLY A 18 -1.94 12.65 -13.00
C GLY A 18 -0.50 12.57 -12.47
N LYS A 19 -0.31 12.56 -11.14
CA LYS A 19 1.04 12.55 -10.55
C LYS A 19 1.76 11.24 -10.86
N GLY A 20 3.05 11.37 -11.16
CA GLY A 20 3.94 10.24 -11.38
C GLY A 20 4.22 9.46 -10.09
N ILE A 21 4.52 8.16 -10.24
CA ILE A 21 4.78 7.25 -9.11
C ILE A 21 5.92 7.76 -8.21
N LYS A 22 6.99 8.34 -8.78
CA LYS A 22 8.11 8.88 -7.98
C LYS A 22 7.67 10.03 -7.06
N THR A 23 6.80 10.91 -7.56
CA THR A 23 6.26 12.06 -6.80
C THR A 23 5.39 11.55 -5.65
N ILE A 24 4.45 10.65 -5.95
CA ILE A 24 3.55 10.07 -4.94
C ILE A 24 4.34 9.36 -3.82
N CYS A 25 5.43 8.67 -4.16
CA CYS A 25 6.30 8.03 -3.16
C CYS A 25 6.96 9.05 -2.22
N ARG A 26 7.38 10.20 -2.74
CA ARG A 26 8.01 11.27 -1.95
C ARG A 26 6.99 11.96 -1.05
N ASP A 27 5.83 12.30 -1.61
CA ASP A 27 4.75 13.02 -0.91
C ASP A 27 4.18 12.18 0.24
N LEU A 28 3.95 10.89 0.01
CA LEU A 28 3.36 9.99 1.00
C LEU A 28 4.38 9.22 1.84
N LYS A 29 5.68 9.39 1.57
CA LYS A 29 6.79 8.61 2.19
C LYS A 29 6.55 7.10 2.11
N LEU A 30 6.00 6.64 0.98
CA LEU A 30 5.69 5.23 0.74
C LEU A 30 6.68 4.60 -0.23
N SER A 31 6.90 3.29 -0.08
CA SER A 31 7.72 2.55 -1.04
C SER A 31 7.06 2.50 -2.42
N LYS A 32 7.89 2.55 -3.48
CA LYS A 32 7.42 2.36 -4.86
C LYS A 32 6.66 1.05 -5.06
N LYS A 33 7.02 0.00 -4.32
CA LYS A 33 6.35 -1.31 -4.38
C LYS A 33 4.89 -1.19 -3.99
N VAL A 34 4.60 -0.49 -2.89
CA VAL A 34 3.23 -0.26 -2.41
C VAL A 34 2.43 0.56 -3.42
N VAL A 35 2.99 1.70 -3.86
CA VAL A 35 2.30 2.60 -4.80
C VAL A 35 1.98 1.88 -6.12
N ARG A 36 2.94 1.14 -6.68
CA ARG A 36 2.71 0.28 -7.87
C ARG A 36 1.66 -0.79 -7.62
N LYS A 37 1.69 -1.44 -6.45
CA LYS A 37 0.70 -2.48 -6.11
C LYS A 37 -0.71 -1.89 -6.14
N VAL A 38 -0.93 -0.75 -5.47
CA VAL A 38 -2.24 -0.07 -5.43
C VAL A 38 -2.72 0.29 -6.83
N ILE A 39 -1.88 0.95 -7.63
CA ILE A 39 -2.23 1.39 -8.98
C ILE A 39 -2.59 0.20 -9.88
N ARG A 40 -1.82 -0.90 -9.80
CA ARG A 40 -2.00 -2.06 -10.69
C ARG A 40 -3.20 -2.93 -10.33
N THR A 41 -3.49 -3.10 -9.04
CA THR A 41 -4.46 -4.11 -8.58
C THR A 41 -5.81 -3.53 -8.15
N GLY A 42 -5.92 -2.20 -7.96
CA GLY A 42 -7.20 -1.56 -7.61
C GLY A 42 -7.76 -1.96 -6.23
N ILE A 43 -6.98 -2.69 -5.43
CA ILE A 43 -7.39 -3.25 -4.14
C ILE A 43 -7.68 -2.12 -3.14
N THR A 44 -8.73 -2.28 -2.33
CA THR A 44 -9.19 -1.33 -1.32
C THR A 44 -8.59 -1.57 0.07
N GLU A 45 -8.06 -2.76 0.35
CA GLU A 45 -7.45 -3.10 1.63
C GLU A 45 -6.24 -4.04 1.49
N PHE A 46 -5.24 -3.85 2.36
CA PHE A 46 -4.14 -4.81 2.48
C PHE A 46 -4.20 -5.50 3.84
N THR A 47 -4.83 -6.66 3.86
CA THR A 47 -4.89 -7.53 5.05
C THR A 47 -3.57 -8.26 5.21
N TYR A 48 -3.05 -8.28 6.44
CA TYR A 48 -1.90 -9.10 6.80
C TYR A 48 -2.39 -10.51 7.14
N SER A 49 -2.23 -11.45 6.21
CA SER A 49 -2.50 -12.88 6.45
C SER A 49 -1.19 -13.63 6.67
N ARG A 50 -1.06 -14.34 7.79
CA ARG A 50 -0.01 -15.35 7.97
C ARG A 50 -0.58 -16.72 7.61
N THR A 51 0.12 -17.44 6.74
CA THR A 51 -0.23 -18.84 6.41
C THR A 51 0.12 -19.79 7.55
N VAL A 52 1.17 -19.47 8.33
CA VAL A 52 1.61 -20.27 9.48
C VAL A 52 1.86 -19.33 10.65
N GLN A 53 1.26 -19.64 11.80
CA GLN A 53 1.55 -18.94 13.05
C GLN A 53 2.69 -19.67 13.78
N PRO A 54 3.85 -19.02 13.97
CA PRO A 54 4.94 -19.64 14.71
C PRO A 54 4.50 -19.90 16.16
N ARG A 55 4.81 -21.10 16.66
CA ARG A 55 4.58 -21.44 18.06
C ARG A 55 5.58 -20.66 18.92
N PRO A 56 5.16 -20.17 20.10
CA PRO A 56 6.08 -19.56 21.04
C PRO A 56 7.18 -20.56 21.39
N LYS A 57 8.44 -20.10 21.42
CA LYS A 57 9.53 -20.89 21.99
C LYS A 57 9.31 -20.90 23.50
N LEU A 58 8.73 -21.98 24.00
CA LEU A 58 8.80 -22.31 25.42
C LEU A 58 10.27 -22.67 25.68
N GLY A 59 10.87 -22.02 26.68
CA GLY A 59 12.28 -22.19 27.03
C GLY A 59 12.65 -23.63 27.31
#